data_AF-A0A1U9RR98-F1
#
_entry.id   AF-A0A1U9RR98-F1
#
_cell.length_a   1.000
_cell.length_b   1.000
_cell.length_c   1.000
_cell.angle_alpha   90.00
_cell.angle_beta   90.00
_cell.angle_gamma   90.00
#
_symmetry.space_group_name_H-M   'P 1'
#
loop_
_entity.id
_entity.type
_entity.pdbx_description
1 polymer ?
#
loop_
_entity_poly.entity_id
_entity_poly.type
_entity_poly.pdbx_seq_one_letter_code
_entity_poly.pdbx_strand_id
1 'polypeptide(L)'
;MILNIIIIGGGHSGIEACLSASKICNKVKLISSNLENLGMLSCNPSIGGVGKSHLIKELEILGGLIPEASDYSRIHSKILNFKRGESIHSLRYQIDRILYKNYILKILFIKKNIIIEQNDIKNILRFKNKILLIDKFNCLHITKNIILCAGTFINSKICIGKNMFKFGRYNEKTFFLSQSLKKIYLFINKLKTGTPPRIDINHINYKKLTIQYSDYSYFFGKNFNFNNNIKCFITSTNLSLHNFIKKKFNSTSLYIGIISSLGPRYCPSIEDKIYKFSMKNKHQIFLEPEGYYSKELYLNGLSTSLSINNQKKMIRKIKGLEKSLIIRFAYNIEYDYFDPRCLNLTLNIKFANNIFLCGQINGSTGYEEAATQGFVAGVNAARKSINLLLWKPKKWNSYIGVLINDLIFVGISEPYRIFTSKSKFRLFLRMDNSLYRLTNLGFLIGTITKFKFKFYNNYIYNTYNNLLDFLKNNFKKNFNIYKNIIIMSKYYGYIKKYLFKF
;
A
#
# COMPACT_ATOMS: atom_id res chain seq x y z
N MET A 1 -23.24 -17.14 -16.86
CA MET A 1 -21.88 -17.33 -17.42
C MET A 1 -20.93 -17.73 -16.29
N ILE A 2 -20.15 -18.82 -16.44
CA ILE A 2 -19.13 -19.20 -15.45
C ILE A 2 -17.86 -18.39 -15.72
N LEU A 3 -17.38 -17.66 -14.72
CA LEU A 3 -16.16 -16.85 -14.84
C LEU A 3 -14.95 -17.59 -14.31
N ASN A 4 -13.78 -17.32 -14.88
CA ASN A 4 -12.53 -17.92 -14.39
C ASN A 4 -12.10 -17.35 -13.04
N ILE A 5 -12.33 -16.04 -12.83
CA ILE A 5 -11.88 -15.30 -11.64
C ILE A 5 -12.90 -14.22 -11.30
N ILE A 6 -13.25 -14.13 -10.02
CA ILE A 6 -13.97 -12.99 -9.45
C ILE A 6 -13.11 -12.35 -8.34
N ILE A 7 -12.89 -11.05 -8.44
CA ILE A 7 -12.20 -10.23 -7.44
C ILE A 7 -13.25 -9.50 -6.62
N ILE A 8 -13.17 -9.61 -5.29
CA ILE A 8 -14.13 -8.99 -4.36
C ILE A 8 -13.40 -7.89 -3.58
N GLY A 9 -13.81 -6.65 -3.80
CA GLY A 9 -13.27 -5.45 -3.19
C GLY A 9 -12.39 -4.64 -4.13
N GLY A 10 -12.71 -3.36 -4.30
CA GLY A 10 -12.04 -2.43 -5.21
C GLY A 10 -10.92 -1.57 -4.61
N GLY A 11 -10.28 -2.03 -3.54
CA GLY A 11 -9.11 -1.35 -2.97
C GLY A 11 -7.84 -1.51 -3.81
N HIS A 12 -6.72 -0.95 -3.34
CA HIS A 12 -5.40 -1.06 -4.00
C HIS A 12 -5.02 -2.49 -4.39
N SER A 13 -5.29 -3.45 -3.50
CA SER A 13 -4.98 -4.84 -3.75
C SER A 13 -5.93 -5.47 -4.78
N GLY A 14 -7.23 -5.14 -4.73
CA GLY A 14 -8.20 -5.61 -5.72
C GLY A 14 -7.95 -5.05 -7.12
N ILE A 15 -7.53 -3.79 -7.23
CA ILE A 15 -7.19 -3.13 -8.50
C ILE A 15 -6.00 -3.82 -9.17
N GLU A 16 -4.91 -4.02 -8.43
CA GLU A 16 -3.74 -4.72 -8.97
C GLU A 16 -4.03 -6.18 -9.27
N ALA A 17 -4.85 -6.85 -8.44
CA ALA A 17 -5.28 -8.22 -8.70
C ALA A 17 -6.07 -8.31 -10.00
N CYS A 18 -7.03 -7.40 -10.20
CA CYS A 18 -7.87 -7.34 -11.38
C CYS A 18 -7.03 -7.07 -12.65
N LEU A 19 -6.15 -6.06 -12.60
CA LEU A 19 -5.35 -5.66 -13.76
C LEU A 19 -4.26 -6.65 -14.14
N SER A 20 -3.61 -7.27 -13.15
CA SER A 20 -2.62 -8.32 -13.42
C SER A 20 -3.30 -9.58 -13.96
N ALA A 21 -4.45 -9.96 -13.40
CA ALA A 21 -5.21 -11.10 -13.87
C ALA A 21 -5.75 -10.89 -15.30
N SER A 22 -6.24 -9.69 -15.62
CA SER A 22 -6.78 -9.39 -16.97
C SER A 22 -5.72 -9.38 -18.07
N LYS A 23 -4.42 -9.29 -17.72
CA LYS A 23 -3.33 -9.41 -18.69
C LYS A 23 -3.02 -10.86 -19.05
N ILE A 24 -3.27 -11.78 -18.12
CA ILE A 24 -2.92 -13.20 -18.26
C ILE A 24 -4.14 -14.01 -18.75
N CYS A 25 -5.34 -13.66 -18.31
CA CYS A 25 -6.57 -14.35 -18.69
C CYS A 25 -7.59 -13.37 -19.30
N ASN A 26 -8.34 -13.85 -20.29
CA ASN A 26 -9.15 -13.00 -21.17
C ASN A 26 -10.36 -12.31 -20.54
N LYS A 27 -10.90 -12.78 -19.40
CA LYS A 27 -12.07 -12.17 -18.75
C LYS A 27 -12.00 -12.31 -17.23
N VAL A 28 -12.08 -11.19 -16.54
CA VAL A 28 -12.12 -11.09 -15.07
C VAL A 28 -13.27 -10.22 -14.64
N LYS A 29 -13.83 -10.48 -13.44
CA LYS A 29 -14.89 -9.65 -12.87
C LYS A 29 -14.45 -9.04 -11.54
N LEU A 30 -14.62 -7.74 -11.40
CA LEU A 30 -14.40 -6.98 -10.17
C LEU A 30 -15.76 -6.61 -9.58
N ILE A 31 -16.03 -7.07 -8.36
CA ILE A 31 -17.21 -6.72 -7.58
C ILE A 31 -16.76 -5.79 -6.46
N SER A 32 -17.35 -4.59 -6.37
CA SER A 32 -17.05 -3.61 -5.32
C SER A 32 -18.35 -2.98 -4.82
N SER A 33 -18.40 -2.64 -3.54
CA SER A 33 -19.59 -2.05 -2.91
C SER A 33 -19.89 -0.64 -3.42
N ASN A 34 -18.85 0.12 -3.74
CA ASN A 34 -18.92 1.46 -4.29
C ASN A 34 -17.87 1.61 -5.41
N LEU A 35 -18.33 1.94 -6.62
CA LEU A 35 -17.46 2.15 -7.78
C LEU A 35 -16.77 3.51 -7.76
N GLU A 36 -17.36 4.52 -7.13
CA GLU A 36 -16.76 5.85 -7.02
C GLU A 36 -15.52 5.85 -6.11
N ASN A 37 -15.36 4.82 -5.27
CA ASN A 37 -14.27 4.68 -4.30
C ASN A 37 -13.18 3.69 -4.74
N LEU A 38 -13.20 3.20 -5.98
CA LEU A 38 -12.13 2.34 -6.51
C LEU A 38 -10.79 3.06 -6.41
N GLY A 39 -9.83 2.46 -5.70
CA GLY A 39 -8.48 3.01 -5.57
C GLY A 39 -8.40 4.22 -4.65
N MET A 40 -9.42 4.48 -3.83
CA MET A 40 -9.39 5.58 -2.88
C MET A 40 -8.25 5.44 -1.87
N LEU A 41 -7.46 6.50 -1.71
CA LEU A 41 -6.47 6.66 -0.64
C LEU A 41 -7.19 7.05 0.66
N SER A 42 -7.38 6.13 1.61
CA SER A 42 -8.21 6.38 2.81
C SER A 42 -7.45 7.03 3.98
N CYS A 43 -6.13 6.92 3.99
CA CYS A 43 -5.25 7.36 5.07
C CYS A 43 -4.37 8.51 4.61
N ASN A 44 -3.05 8.32 4.41
CA ASN A 44 -2.13 9.35 3.95
C ASN A 44 -2.31 9.64 2.43
N PRO A 45 -2.26 10.90 1.94
CA PRO A 45 -2.23 11.23 0.52
C PRO A 45 -0.83 11.04 -0.09
N SER A 46 -0.19 9.89 0.16
CA SER A 46 1.16 9.62 -0.34
C SER A 46 1.34 8.20 -0.82
N ILE A 47 2.22 8.03 -1.80
CA ILE A 47 2.73 6.73 -2.25
C ILE A 47 4.25 6.71 -2.12
N GLY A 48 4.78 5.60 -1.62
CA GLY A 48 6.20 5.37 -1.40
C GLY A 48 6.63 5.67 0.04
N GLY A 49 7.89 6.07 0.19
CA GLY A 49 8.58 6.12 1.47
C GLY A 49 9.38 4.85 1.77
N VAL A 50 9.99 4.79 2.96
CA VAL A 50 10.96 3.75 3.32
C VAL A 50 10.38 2.34 3.11
N GLY A 51 11.08 1.52 2.32
CA GLY A 51 10.66 0.17 1.91
C GLY A 51 9.48 0.14 0.92
N LYS A 52 8.47 0.98 1.10
CA LYS A 52 7.29 1.12 0.23
C LYS A 52 7.65 1.51 -1.19
N SER A 53 8.62 2.41 -1.35
CA SER A 53 9.12 2.83 -2.65
C SER A 53 9.78 1.69 -3.43
N HIS A 54 10.37 0.71 -2.72
CA HIS A 54 10.93 -0.48 -3.35
C HIS A 54 9.82 -1.36 -3.90
N LEU A 55 8.76 -1.60 -3.12
CA LEU A 55 7.57 -2.32 -3.58
C LEU A 55 6.96 -1.67 -4.83
N ILE A 56 6.81 -0.34 -4.83
CA ILE A 56 6.25 0.40 -5.96
C ILE A 56 7.14 0.32 -7.19
N LYS A 57 8.45 0.48 -7.03
CA LYS A 57 9.37 0.38 -8.17
C LYS A 57 9.46 -1.03 -8.73
N GLU A 58 9.35 -2.07 -7.89
CA GLU A 58 9.27 -3.45 -8.36
C GLU A 58 7.96 -3.72 -9.10
N LEU A 59 6.85 -3.20 -8.57
CA LEU A 59 5.54 -3.30 -9.18
C LEU A 59 5.50 -2.60 -10.55
N GLU A 60 6.20 -1.46 -10.72
CA GLU A 60 6.30 -0.74 -11.99
C GLU A 60 6.90 -1.61 -13.10
N ILE A 61 8.03 -2.27 -12.79
CA ILE A 61 8.74 -3.15 -13.74
C ILE A 61 7.91 -4.38 -14.08
N LEU A 62 7.20 -4.94 -13.08
CA LEU A 62 6.31 -6.07 -13.28
C LEU A 62 5.00 -5.68 -14.00
N GLY A 63 4.73 -4.39 -14.15
CA GLY A 63 3.59 -3.86 -14.88
C GLY A 63 2.33 -3.63 -14.05
N GLY A 64 2.44 -3.32 -12.76
CA GLY A 64 1.29 -2.83 -12.00
C GLY A 64 0.87 -1.41 -12.40
N LEU A 65 -0.31 -1.00 -11.94
CA LEU A 65 -0.94 0.28 -12.26
C LEU A 65 -0.61 1.39 -11.27
N ILE A 66 -0.54 1.05 -9.98
CA ILE A 66 -0.35 2.03 -8.90
C ILE A 66 0.89 2.90 -9.09
N PRO A 67 2.04 2.39 -9.58
CA PRO A 67 3.20 3.25 -9.89
C PRO A 67 2.87 4.32 -10.92
N GLU A 68 2.18 3.96 -12.00
CA GLU A 68 1.80 4.89 -13.07
C GLU A 68 0.74 5.90 -12.61
N ALA A 69 -0.26 5.44 -11.84
CA ALA A 69 -1.25 6.31 -11.22
C ALA A 69 -0.60 7.31 -10.26
N SER A 70 0.44 6.89 -9.54
CA SER A 70 1.19 7.73 -8.61
C SER A 70 2.01 8.78 -9.33
N ASP A 71 2.67 8.43 -10.44
CA ASP A 71 3.39 9.40 -11.29
C ASP A 71 2.44 10.44 -11.87
N TYR A 72 1.27 10.01 -12.36
CA TYR A 72 0.26 10.88 -12.97
C TYR A 72 -0.33 11.91 -12.00
N SER A 73 -0.55 11.50 -10.75
CA SER A 73 -1.24 12.30 -9.73
C SER A 73 -0.30 12.95 -8.72
N ARG A 74 1.00 12.88 -8.96
CA ARG A 74 2.03 13.46 -8.09
C ARG A 74 1.90 14.98 -8.04
N ILE A 75 2.01 15.54 -6.83
CA ILE A 75 1.99 16.99 -6.59
C ILE A 75 3.19 17.51 -5.79
N HIS A 76 3.91 16.60 -5.14
CA HIS A 76 5.14 16.90 -4.41
C HIS A 76 6.03 15.65 -4.35
N SER A 77 7.35 15.81 -4.38
CA SER A 77 8.30 14.69 -4.43
C SER A 77 9.41 14.85 -3.41
N LYS A 78 9.77 13.79 -2.68
CA LYS A 78 10.97 13.75 -1.83
C LYS A 78 11.80 12.49 -2.06
N ILE A 79 13.11 12.64 -1.93
CA ILE A 79 14.03 11.50 -1.75
C ILE A 79 14.38 11.39 -0.27
N LEU A 80 13.91 10.31 0.35
CA LEU A 80 14.24 9.99 1.73
C LEU A 80 15.60 9.28 1.80
N ASN A 81 16.34 9.54 2.88
CA ASN A 81 17.63 8.92 3.18
C ASN A 81 18.71 9.14 2.10
N PHE A 82 18.63 10.21 1.31
CA PHE A 82 19.58 10.49 0.22
C PHE A 82 21.05 10.53 0.67
N LYS A 83 21.32 10.94 1.92
CA LYS A 83 22.68 10.98 2.49
C LYS A 83 23.18 9.63 3.03
N ARG A 84 22.34 8.58 3.05
CA ARG A 84 22.62 7.31 3.76
C ARG A 84 22.88 6.13 2.82
N GLY A 85 23.11 6.40 1.54
CA GLY A 85 23.49 5.43 0.52
C GLY A 85 22.32 4.80 -0.21
N GLU A 86 22.55 4.46 -1.49
CA GLU A 86 21.52 4.10 -2.47
C GLU A 86 20.64 2.91 -2.05
N SER A 87 21.19 1.97 -1.29
CA SER A 87 20.45 0.81 -0.79
C SER A 87 19.25 1.13 0.09
N ILE A 88 19.19 2.35 0.64
CA ILE A 88 18.09 2.80 1.50
C ILE A 88 17.46 4.10 1.02
N HIS A 89 17.84 4.57 -0.19
CA HIS A 89 17.13 5.66 -0.84
C HIS A 89 15.68 5.25 -1.05
N SER A 90 14.75 6.17 -0.83
CA SER A 90 13.33 5.88 -0.99
C SER A 90 12.60 7.10 -1.52
N LEU A 91 11.84 6.91 -2.60
CA LEU A 91 11.02 7.97 -3.18
C LEU A 91 9.70 8.05 -2.43
N ARG A 92 9.26 9.26 -2.11
CA ARG A 92 7.93 9.51 -1.54
C ARG A 92 7.25 10.59 -2.35
N TYR A 93 6.06 10.28 -2.87
CA TYR A 93 5.22 11.23 -3.57
C TYR A 93 4.05 11.63 -2.70
N GLN A 94 3.77 12.93 -2.66
CA GLN A 94 2.45 13.41 -2.31
C GLN A 94 1.56 13.33 -3.54
N ILE A 95 0.33 12.90 -3.34
CA ILE A 95 -0.61 12.53 -4.38
C ILE A 95 -1.87 13.39 -4.27
N ASP A 96 -2.30 13.94 -5.40
CA ASP A 96 -3.66 14.43 -5.56
C ASP A 96 -4.62 13.24 -5.60
N ARG A 97 -5.47 13.15 -4.57
CA ARG A 97 -6.38 12.02 -4.40
C ARG A 97 -7.38 11.87 -5.52
N ILE A 98 -7.87 12.98 -6.06
CA ILE A 98 -8.90 12.99 -7.09
C ILE A 98 -8.26 12.54 -8.41
N LEU A 99 -7.12 13.11 -8.78
CA LEU A 99 -6.39 12.70 -9.98
C LEU A 99 -5.98 11.22 -9.92
N TYR A 100 -5.48 10.75 -8.79
CA TYR A 100 -5.09 9.35 -8.60
C TYR A 100 -6.26 8.40 -8.82
N LYS A 101 -7.39 8.68 -8.15
CA LYS A 101 -8.61 7.89 -8.25
C LYS A 101 -9.18 7.88 -9.66
N ASN A 102 -9.27 9.05 -10.28
CA ASN A 102 -9.80 9.21 -11.63
C ASN A 102 -8.93 8.50 -12.67
N TYR A 103 -7.60 8.54 -12.50
CA TYR A 103 -6.68 7.79 -13.37
C TYR A 103 -6.92 6.28 -13.28
N ILE A 104 -7.07 5.75 -12.06
CA ILE A 104 -7.38 4.33 -11.86
C ILE A 104 -8.71 3.95 -12.51
N LEU A 105 -9.77 4.74 -12.28
CA LEU A 105 -11.09 4.52 -12.89
C LEU A 105 -11.01 4.51 -14.42
N LYS A 106 -10.32 5.49 -15.01
CA LYS A 106 -10.10 5.57 -16.46
C LYS A 106 -9.49 4.28 -17.00
N ILE A 107 -8.43 3.78 -16.38
CA ILE A 107 -7.74 2.56 -16.84
C ILE A 107 -8.61 1.32 -16.68
N LEU A 108 -9.38 1.22 -15.61
CA LEU A 108 -10.29 0.09 -15.40
C LEU A 108 -11.44 0.07 -16.42
N PHE A 109 -12.05 1.22 -16.70
CA PHE A 109 -13.21 1.31 -17.61
C PHE A 109 -12.86 1.14 -19.09
N ILE A 110 -11.65 1.53 -19.52
CA ILE A 110 -11.22 1.33 -20.91
C ILE A 110 -10.98 -0.15 -21.23
N LYS A 111 -10.66 -0.97 -20.22
CA LYS A 111 -10.33 -2.39 -20.42
C LYS A 111 -11.58 -3.25 -20.56
N LYS A 112 -11.97 -3.53 -21.82
CA LYS A 112 -13.13 -4.38 -22.18
C LYS A 112 -13.14 -5.79 -21.57
N ASN A 113 -11.98 -6.31 -21.17
CA ASN A 113 -11.87 -7.63 -20.54
C ASN A 113 -12.09 -7.64 -19.02
N ILE A 114 -12.30 -6.46 -18.42
CA ILE A 114 -12.64 -6.30 -17.00
C ILE A 114 -14.13 -5.99 -16.91
N ILE A 115 -14.89 -6.93 -16.36
CA ILE A 115 -16.30 -6.72 -16.02
C ILE A 115 -16.34 -6.09 -14.64
N ILE A 116 -17.02 -4.96 -14.48
CA ILE A 116 -17.12 -4.25 -13.20
C ILE A 116 -18.59 -4.25 -12.76
N GLU A 117 -18.81 -4.59 -11.50
CA GLU A 117 -20.15 -4.62 -10.92
C GLU A 117 -20.14 -3.94 -9.55
N GLN A 118 -21.12 -3.05 -9.33
CA GLN A 118 -21.38 -2.50 -8.01
C GLN A 118 -22.28 -3.42 -7.21
N ASN A 119 -21.73 -4.19 -6.28
CA ASN A 119 -22.51 -5.12 -5.48
C ASN A 119 -21.80 -5.53 -4.19
N ASP A 120 -22.54 -6.14 -3.28
CA ASP A 120 -22.03 -6.69 -2.02
C ASP A 120 -22.21 -8.21 -2.02
N ILE A 121 -21.16 -8.95 -1.68
CA ILE A 121 -21.22 -10.41 -1.54
C ILE A 121 -21.63 -10.77 -0.11
N LYS A 122 -22.74 -11.48 0.03
CA LYS A 122 -23.26 -11.98 1.32
C LYS A 122 -22.59 -13.29 1.72
N ASN A 123 -22.61 -14.28 0.81
CA ASN A 123 -22.14 -15.64 1.10
C ASN A 123 -21.15 -16.16 0.06
N ILE A 124 -20.23 -17.00 0.54
CA ILE A 124 -19.23 -17.68 -0.27
C ILE A 124 -19.35 -19.16 0.04
N LEU A 125 -19.77 -19.95 -0.93
CA LEU A 125 -19.95 -21.39 -0.80
C LEU A 125 -18.99 -22.11 -1.74
N ARG A 126 -18.34 -23.17 -1.25
CA ARG A 126 -17.49 -24.03 -2.05
C ARG A 126 -18.28 -25.28 -2.43
N PHE A 127 -18.35 -25.57 -3.73
CA PHE A 127 -19.01 -26.76 -4.24
C PHE A 127 -18.12 -27.46 -5.26
N LYS A 128 -17.61 -28.64 -4.92
CA LYS A 128 -16.60 -29.37 -5.70
C LYS A 128 -15.41 -28.44 -6.03
N ASN A 129 -15.13 -28.25 -7.33
CA ASN A 129 -14.03 -27.42 -7.83
C ASN A 129 -14.46 -25.98 -8.16
N LYS A 130 -15.68 -25.57 -7.79
CA LYS A 130 -16.23 -24.24 -8.07
C LYS A 130 -16.55 -23.50 -6.78
N ILE A 131 -16.65 -22.19 -6.91
CA ILE A 131 -17.09 -21.27 -5.86
C ILE A 131 -18.38 -20.62 -6.33
N LEU A 132 -19.38 -20.63 -5.46
CA LEU A 132 -20.62 -19.91 -5.61
C LEU A 132 -20.60 -18.70 -4.69
N LEU A 133 -20.82 -17.53 -5.27
CA LEU A 133 -21.00 -16.29 -4.53
C LEU A 133 -22.47 -15.90 -4.62
N ILE A 134 -23.05 -15.60 -3.47
CA ILE A 134 -24.42 -15.08 -3.38
C ILE A 134 -24.30 -13.61 -3.00
N ASP A 135 -24.81 -12.74 -3.85
CA ASP A 135 -24.79 -11.30 -3.61
C ASP A 135 -25.96 -10.84 -2.74
N LYS A 136 -26.06 -9.52 -2.51
CA LYS A 136 -27.10 -8.97 -1.64
C LYS A 136 -28.52 -9.12 -2.20
N PHE A 137 -28.66 -9.29 -3.50
CA PHE A 137 -29.94 -9.48 -4.18
C PHE A 137 -30.26 -10.97 -4.37
N ASN A 138 -29.49 -11.86 -3.73
CA ASN A 138 -29.59 -13.32 -3.85
C ASN A 138 -29.29 -13.84 -5.27
N CYS A 139 -28.63 -13.05 -6.12
CA CYS A 139 -28.17 -13.52 -7.42
C CYS A 139 -26.90 -14.37 -7.24
N LEU A 140 -26.79 -15.41 -8.07
CA LEU A 140 -25.74 -16.40 -8.01
C LEU A 140 -24.63 -16.08 -9.01
N HIS A 141 -23.39 -15.97 -8.52
CA HIS A 141 -22.20 -15.84 -9.36
C HIS A 141 -21.32 -17.09 -9.21
N ILE A 142 -21.02 -17.75 -10.32
CA ILE A 142 -20.25 -19.01 -10.32
C ILE A 142 -18.86 -18.76 -10.90
N THR A 143 -17.83 -19.18 -10.18
CA THR A 143 -16.44 -19.04 -10.63
C THR A 143 -15.54 -20.19 -10.23
N LYS A 144 -14.39 -20.34 -10.92
CA LYS A 144 -13.35 -21.29 -10.56
C LYS A 144 -12.47 -20.78 -9.41
N ASN A 145 -12.13 -19.50 -9.40
CA ASN A 145 -11.24 -18.89 -8.41
C ASN A 145 -11.78 -17.54 -7.92
N ILE A 146 -11.52 -17.21 -6.66
CA ILE A 146 -11.81 -15.87 -6.12
C ILE A 146 -10.58 -15.22 -5.52
N ILE A 147 -10.58 -13.89 -5.51
CA ILE A 147 -9.59 -13.10 -4.78
C ILE A 147 -10.34 -12.17 -3.81
N LEU A 148 -10.11 -12.36 -2.52
CA LEU A 148 -10.72 -11.56 -1.46
C LEU A 148 -9.79 -10.42 -1.05
N CYS A 149 -10.24 -9.19 -1.30
CA CYS A 149 -9.49 -7.96 -1.08
C CYS A 149 -10.34 -6.95 -0.27
N ALA A 150 -10.84 -7.41 0.87
CA ALA A 150 -11.85 -6.74 1.70
C ALA A 150 -11.35 -5.51 2.50
N GLY A 151 -10.07 -5.17 2.44
CA GLY A 151 -9.52 -4.00 3.14
C GLY A 151 -9.79 -4.03 4.65
N THR A 152 -10.30 -2.93 5.19
CA THR A 152 -10.69 -2.75 6.60
C THR A 152 -12.18 -3.00 6.86
N PHE A 153 -12.91 -3.63 5.93
CA PHE A 153 -14.38 -3.63 5.99
C PHE A 153 -14.99 -4.82 6.75
N ILE A 154 -14.24 -5.90 7.00
CA ILE A 154 -14.77 -7.09 7.65
C ILE A 154 -14.95 -6.83 9.15
N ASN A 155 -16.19 -6.97 9.64
CA ASN A 155 -16.56 -6.84 11.06
C ASN A 155 -15.96 -5.61 11.74
N SER A 156 -15.95 -4.49 11.02
CA SER A 156 -15.16 -3.33 11.37
C SER A 156 -15.96 -2.32 12.18
N LYS A 157 -15.24 -1.62 13.06
CA LYS A 157 -15.80 -0.53 13.86
C LYS A 157 -14.86 0.66 13.89
N ILE A 158 -15.43 1.85 13.72
CA ILE A 158 -14.77 3.13 13.91
C ILE A 158 -14.97 3.59 15.35
N CYS A 159 -13.90 4.09 15.97
CA CYS A 159 -13.90 4.55 17.35
C CYS A 159 -13.39 5.99 17.44
N ILE A 160 -14.20 6.87 18.04
CA ILE A 160 -13.91 8.27 18.30
C ILE A 160 -14.25 8.57 19.76
N GLY A 161 -13.23 8.70 20.62
CA GLY A 161 -13.40 8.72 22.07
C GLY A 161 -14.08 7.44 22.55
N LYS A 162 -15.23 7.60 23.21
CA LYS A 162 -16.09 6.49 23.67
C LYS A 162 -17.07 5.99 22.59
N ASN A 163 -17.28 6.76 21.52
CA ASN A 163 -18.31 6.45 20.53
C ASN A 163 -17.79 5.41 19.54
N MET A 164 -18.64 4.42 19.24
CA MET A 164 -18.37 3.34 18.29
C MET A 164 -19.40 3.32 17.16
N PHE A 165 -18.92 3.18 15.93
CA PHE A 165 -19.76 3.13 14.74
C PHE A 165 -19.39 1.92 13.88
N LYS A 166 -20.37 1.16 13.39
CA LYS A 166 -20.16 -0.05 12.57
C LYS A 166 -19.86 0.31 11.11
N PHE A 167 -18.65 0.74 10.85
CA PHE A 167 -18.20 1.24 9.55
C PHE A 167 -16.88 0.63 9.11
N GLY A 168 -16.71 0.39 7.81
CA GLY A 168 -15.46 -0.09 7.18
C GLY A 168 -14.50 1.03 6.82
N ARG A 169 -15.04 2.21 6.58
CA ARG A 169 -14.38 3.52 6.50
C ARG A 169 -15.42 4.56 6.91
N TYR A 170 -15.01 5.78 7.22
CA TYR A 170 -15.95 6.80 7.65
C TYR A 170 -17.12 6.93 6.64
N ASN A 171 -18.35 6.76 7.12
CA ASN A 171 -19.58 6.72 6.33
C ASN A 171 -19.73 5.58 5.31
N GLU A 172 -18.89 4.55 5.36
CA GLU A 172 -19.03 3.34 4.53
C GLU A 172 -19.38 2.14 5.41
N LYS A 173 -20.43 1.39 5.03
CA LYS A 173 -20.92 0.23 5.79
C LYS A 173 -19.85 -0.85 5.92
N THR A 174 -19.79 -1.48 7.09
CA THR A 174 -19.03 -2.71 7.31
C THR A 174 -19.73 -3.90 6.65
N PHE A 175 -18.99 -4.95 6.30
CA PHE A 175 -19.52 -6.21 5.81
C PHE A 175 -19.25 -7.35 6.79
N PHE A 176 -20.23 -8.24 6.91
CA PHE A 176 -20.13 -9.44 7.75
C PHE A 176 -19.83 -10.65 6.86
N LEU A 177 -18.57 -10.86 6.46
CA LEU A 177 -18.19 -12.09 5.74
C LEU A 177 -18.11 -13.33 6.66
N SER A 178 -18.46 -13.16 7.94
CA SER A 178 -17.93 -14.01 9.01
C SER A 178 -18.56 -15.39 9.10
N GLN A 179 -19.83 -15.63 8.72
CA GLN A 179 -20.37 -16.99 8.81
C GLN A 179 -19.77 -17.92 7.76
N SER A 180 -19.61 -17.43 6.52
CA SER A 180 -19.07 -18.22 5.41
C SER A 180 -17.58 -18.47 5.56
N LEU A 181 -16.79 -17.46 5.97
CA LEU A 181 -15.34 -17.61 6.15
C LEU A 181 -14.95 -18.28 7.48
N LYS A 182 -15.76 -18.19 8.56
CA LYS A 182 -15.50 -18.96 9.80
C LYS A 182 -15.56 -20.46 9.56
N LYS A 183 -16.45 -20.93 8.67
CA LYS A 183 -16.49 -22.34 8.24
C LYS A 183 -15.21 -22.81 7.54
N ILE A 184 -14.35 -21.88 7.11
CA ILE A 184 -13.09 -22.17 6.42
C ILE A 184 -11.94 -22.44 7.44
N TYR A 185 -12.21 -22.68 8.73
CA TYR A 185 -11.16 -22.93 9.75
C TYR A 185 -10.01 -21.90 9.74
N LEU A 186 -10.30 -20.66 9.37
CA LEU A 186 -9.32 -19.59 9.37
C LEU A 186 -9.24 -18.97 10.76
N PHE A 187 -8.03 -18.87 11.32
CA PHE A 187 -7.78 -18.10 12.53
C PHE A 187 -8.02 -16.62 12.24
N ILE A 188 -9.09 -16.08 12.81
CA ILE A 188 -9.48 -14.67 12.69
C ILE A 188 -9.06 -13.94 13.96
N ASN A 189 -8.29 -12.88 13.79
CA ASN A 189 -7.92 -11.96 14.86
C ASN A 189 -8.29 -10.53 14.45
N LYS A 190 -8.07 -9.57 15.35
CA LYS A 190 -8.38 -8.16 15.11
C LYS A 190 -7.13 -7.30 15.09
N LEU A 191 -7.14 -6.31 14.21
CA LEU A 191 -6.13 -5.26 14.15
C LEU A 191 -6.77 -3.90 14.28
N LYS A 192 -5.94 -2.94 14.71
CA LYS A 192 -6.30 -1.53 14.82
C LYS A 192 -5.38 -0.65 14.02
N THR A 193 -5.95 0.32 13.32
CA THR A 193 -5.21 1.42 12.69
C THR A 193 -5.91 2.75 12.93
N GLY A 194 -5.15 3.85 12.81
CA GLY A 194 -5.65 5.20 13.08
C GLY A 194 -5.32 6.18 11.98
N THR A 195 -6.21 7.13 11.76
CA THR A 195 -6.06 8.21 10.77
C THR A 195 -6.10 9.57 11.48
N PRO A 196 -5.29 10.56 11.09
CA PRO A 196 -5.27 11.89 11.69
C PRO A 196 -6.47 12.74 11.25
N PRO A 197 -6.71 13.89 11.90
CA PRO A 197 -7.74 14.81 11.43
C PRO A 197 -7.28 15.51 10.13
N ARG A 198 -8.26 15.98 9.35
CA ARG A 198 -8.04 16.89 8.21
C ARG A 198 -8.49 18.27 8.61
N ILE A 199 -7.65 19.27 8.34
CA ILE A 199 -7.94 20.66 8.67
C ILE A 199 -8.06 21.52 7.40
N ASP A 200 -8.76 22.65 7.52
CA ASP A 200 -8.94 23.61 6.45
C ASP A 200 -7.65 24.42 6.19
N ILE A 201 -7.20 24.41 4.94
CA ILE A 201 -6.02 25.11 4.44
C ILE A 201 -6.06 26.63 4.69
N ASN A 202 -7.24 27.25 4.77
CA ASN A 202 -7.40 28.69 4.91
C ASN A 202 -7.20 29.20 6.35
N HIS A 203 -7.31 28.32 7.34
CA HIS A 203 -7.31 28.69 8.76
C HIS A 203 -5.98 28.37 9.45
N ILE A 204 -4.86 28.59 8.75
CA ILE A 204 -3.52 28.22 9.20
C ILE A 204 -2.59 29.42 9.12
N ASN A 205 -1.80 29.62 10.18
CA ASN A 205 -0.77 30.64 10.19
C ASN A 205 0.54 30.08 9.61
N TYR A 206 0.65 30.11 8.28
CA TYR A 206 1.82 29.62 7.55
C TYR A 206 3.14 30.30 7.91
N LYS A 207 3.11 31.56 8.37
CA LYS A 207 4.31 32.29 8.82
C LYS A 207 5.01 31.60 10.00
N LYS A 208 4.26 30.83 10.80
CA LYS A 208 4.79 30.08 11.95
C LYS A 208 5.26 28.67 11.60
N LEU A 209 5.10 28.25 10.34
CA LEU A 209 5.41 26.89 9.87
C LEU A 209 6.71 26.89 9.07
N THR A 210 7.38 25.74 9.05
CA THR A 210 8.54 25.53 8.19
C THR A 210 8.10 24.92 6.87
N ILE A 211 8.52 25.50 5.75
CA ILE A 211 8.15 25.03 4.40
C ILE A 211 9.05 23.86 4.01
N GLN A 212 8.45 22.81 3.44
CA GLN A 212 9.16 21.73 2.76
C GLN A 212 8.86 21.77 1.26
N TYR A 213 9.90 22.01 0.47
CA TYR A 213 9.87 22.02 -0.98
C TYR A 213 10.08 20.62 -1.57
N SER A 214 9.54 20.41 -2.77
CA SER A 214 9.81 19.23 -3.59
C SER A 214 11.29 19.17 -3.94
N ASP A 215 11.81 17.95 -4.00
CA ASP A 215 13.09 17.68 -4.65
C ASP A 215 12.88 17.51 -6.17
N TYR A 216 13.96 17.66 -6.93
CA TYR A 216 14.02 17.34 -8.36
C TYR A 216 15.13 16.32 -8.60
N SER A 217 14.82 15.25 -9.34
CA SER A 217 15.77 14.17 -9.61
C SER A 217 15.30 13.29 -10.77
N TYR A 218 16.28 12.73 -11.49
CA TYR A 218 16.06 11.69 -12.51
C TYR A 218 15.56 10.36 -11.91
N PHE A 219 15.68 10.16 -10.59
CA PHE A 219 15.12 8.95 -9.94
C PHE A 219 13.60 8.94 -9.94
N PHE A 220 12.97 10.09 -10.09
CA PHE A 220 11.52 10.16 -10.16
C PHE A 220 10.99 9.54 -11.44
N GLY A 221 9.75 9.08 -11.36
CA GLY A 221 9.05 8.46 -12.48
C GLY A 221 8.63 9.49 -13.52
N LYS A 222 7.67 9.13 -14.36
CA LYS A 222 7.27 9.96 -15.49
C LYS A 222 6.71 11.30 -15.01
N ASN A 223 7.09 12.38 -15.68
CA ASN A 223 6.50 13.69 -15.49
C ASN A 223 5.27 13.82 -16.41
N PHE A 224 4.07 13.66 -15.83
CA PHE A 224 2.81 13.89 -16.55
C PHE A 224 2.27 15.31 -16.36
N ASN A 225 2.55 15.92 -15.20
CA ASN A 225 2.11 17.26 -14.86
C ASN A 225 3.30 18.18 -14.64
N PHE A 226 3.15 19.44 -15.06
CA PHE A 226 4.19 20.46 -14.97
C PHE A 226 4.32 21.07 -13.56
N ASN A 227 3.29 21.00 -12.70
CA ASN A 227 3.27 21.69 -11.41
C ASN A 227 3.41 20.75 -10.18
N ASN A 228 4.51 19.98 -10.11
CA ASN A 228 4.76 19.03 -9.00
C ASN A 228 5.40 19.68 -7.75
N ASN A 229 5.03 20.93 -7.47
CA ASN A 229 5.69 21.80 -6.48
C ASN A 229 4.78 22.26 -5.35
N ILE A 230 3.67 21.58 -5.11
CA ILE A 230 2.83 21.88 -3.96
C ILE A 230 3.68 21.74 -2.69
N LYS A 231 3.63 22.77 -1.85
CA LYS A 231 4.42 22.86 -0.62
C LYS A 231 3.79 21.98 0.46
N CYS A 232 4.62 21.18 1.13
CA CYS A 232 4.25 20.62 2.42
C CYS A 232 4.75 21.55 3.53
N PHE A 233 4.16 21.47 4.71
CA PHE A 233 4.60 22.28 5.85
C PHE A 233 4.91 21.40 7.05
N ILE A 234 5.81 21.87 7.90
CA ILE A 234 6.27 21.15 9.06
C ILE A 234 6.06 22.03 10.30
N THR A 235 5.47 21.41 11.33
CA THR A 235 5.36 21.94 12.68
C THR A 235 5.69 20.84 13.70
N SER A 236 5.50 21.12 14.98
CA SER A 236 5.70 20.11 16.02
C SER A 236 4.73 20.30 17.19
N THR A 237 4.48 19.21 17.90
CA THR A 237 3.84 19.24 19.21
C THR A 237 4.75 19.89 20.25
N ASN A 238 4.16 20.30 21.37
CA ASN A 238 4.85 20.94 22.50
C ASN A 238 4.40 20.34 23.83
N LEU A 239 5.07 20.73 24.92
CA LEU A 239 4.79 20.26 26.27
C LEU A 239 3.34 20.56 26.72
N SER A 240 2.78 21.71 26.33
CA SER A 240 1.38 22.06 26.64
C SER A 240 0.38 21.06 26.06
N LEU A 241 0.59 20.64 24.82
CA LEU A 241 -0.19 19.60 24.16
C LEU A 241 0.03 18.23 24.81
N HIS A 242 1.27 17.89 25.16
CA HIS A 242 1.58 16.61 25.79
C HIS A 242 0.89 16.49 27.16
N ASN A 243 0.97 17.53 27.98
CA ASN A 243 0.30 17.58 29.28
C ASN A 243 -1.23 17.49 29.13
N PHE A 244 -1.79 18.13 28.10
CA PHE A 244 -3.22 18.00 27.78
C PHE A 244 -3.60 16.55 27.44
N ILE A 245 -2.83 15.87 26.59
CA ILE A 245 -3.10 14.49 26.19
C ILE A 245 -2.93 13.52 27.37
N LYS A 246 -1.90 13.70 28.20
CA LYS A 246 -1.67 12.89 29.40
C LYS A 246 -2.88 12.90 30.35
N LYS A 247 -3.48 14.08 30.58
CA LYS A 247 -4.71 14.24 31.37
C LYS A 247 -5.95 13.57 30.73
N LYS A 248 -5.86 13.13 29.48
CA LYS A 248 -6.97 12.60 28.68
C LYS A 248 -6.74 11.16 28.21
N PHE A 249 -5.70 10.47 28.66
CA PHE A 249 -5.47 9.06 28.28
C PHE A 249 -6.69 8.17 28.53
N ASN A 250 -7.29 8.28 29.71
CA ASN A 250 -8.51 7.54 30.10
C ASN A 250 -9.77 7.91 29.28
N SER A 251 -9.68 8.87 28.37
CA SER A 251 -10.79 9.26 27.47
C SER A 251 -10.65 8.74 26.04
N THR A 252 -9.58 7.99 25.75
CA THR A 252 -9.31 7.42 24.43
C THR A 252 -9.77 5.97 24.34
N SER A 253 -10.19 5.53 23.14
CA SER A 253 -10.68 4.16 22.94
C SER A 253 -9.65 3.06 23.22
N LEU A 254 -8.35 3.42 23.25
CA LEU A 254 -7.25 2.54 23.63
C LEU A 254 -7.29 2.18 25.11
N TYR A 255 -7.31 3.18 25.99
CA TYR A 255 -7.11 2.99 27.43
C TYR A 255 -8.42 2.73 28.19
N ILE A 256 -9.58 2.88 27.54
CA ILE A 256 -10.89 2.51 28.11
C ILE A 256 -11.16 0.99 27.96
N GLY A 257 -10.32 0.24 27.23
CA GLY A 257 -10.54 -1.20 26.99
C GLY A 257 -11.64 -1.50 25.95
N ILE A 258 -12.19 -0.47 25.30
CA ILE A 258 -13.19 -0.58 24.22
C ILE A 258 -12.66 -1.34 22.99
N ILE A 259 -11.35 -1.26 22.77
CA ILE A 259 -10.62 -1.98 21.75
C ILE A 259 -9.58 -2.85 22.45
N SER A 260 -9.73 -4.17 22.33
CA SER A 260 -8.75 -5.15 22.81
C SER A 260 -7.62 -5.42 21.81
N SER A 261 -7.76 -4.96 20.56
CA SER A 261 -6.77 -5.19 19.50
C SER A 261 -5.54 -4.27 19.60
N LEU A 262 -4.38 -4.85 19.31
CA LEU A 262 -3.09 -4.15 19.32
C LEU A 262 -2.96 -3.21 18.11
N GLY A 263 -2.57 -1.97 18.38
CA GLY A 263 -2.16 -1.01 17.35
C GLY A 263 -0.70 -1.21 16.90
N PRO A 264 -0.27 -0.55 15.82
CA PRO A 264 1.10 -0.66 15.33
C PRO A 264 2.12 0.00 16.28
N ARG A 265 3.18 -0.73 16.64
CA ARG A 265 4.34 -0.25 17.41
C ARG A 265 5.05 0.91 16.72
N TYR A 266 5.22 0.82 15.40
CA TYR A 266 6.11 1.71 14.64
C TYR A 266 5.44 2.88 13.90
N CYS A 267 4.14 3.11 14.12
CA CYS A 267 3.46 4.37 13.80
C CYS A 267 2.23 4.50 14.70
N PRO A 268 2.45 4.63 16.02
CA PRO A 268 1.36 4.61 16.96
C PRO A 268 0.59 5.94 16.92
N SER A 269 -0.58 5.95 17.56
CA SER A 269 -1.35 7.18 17.75
C SER A 269 -0.53 8.23 18.53
N ILE A 270 -0.89 9.51 18.44
CA ILE A 270 -0.16 10.57 19.16
C ILE A 270 -0.21 10.35 20.67
N GLU A 271 -1.35 9.87 21.19
CA GLU A 271 -1.48 9.48 22.60
C GLU A 271 -0.50 8.36 22.98
N ASP A 272 -0.37 7.32 22.16
CA ASP A 272 0.60 6.24 22.40
C ASP A 272 2.05 6.68 22.23
N LYS A 273 2.35 7.59 21.30
CA LYS A 273 3.70 8.15 21.13
C LYS A 273 4.14 8.89 22.38
N ILE A 274 3.26 9.72 22.95
CA ILE A 274 3.55 10.50 24.16
C ILE A 274 3.67 9.59 25.38
N TYR A 275 2.86 8.53 25.46
CA TYR A 275 2.97 7.53 26.52
C TYR A 275 4.31 6.77 26.45
N LYS A 276 4.67 6.21 25.28
CA LYS A 276 5.88 5.38 25.10
C LYS A 276 7.18 6.20 25.11
N PHE A 277 7.14 7.44 24.65
CA PHE A 277 8.31 8.32 24.53
C PHE A 277 8.15 9.57 25.39
N SER A 278 7.86 9.37 26.68
CA SER A 278 7.56 10.42 27.65
C SER A 278 8.66 11.49 27.80
N MET A 279 9.91 11.12 27.55
CA MET A 279 11.08 12.01 27.58
C MET A 279 11.19 12.95 26.36
N LYS A 280 10.43 12.73 25.28
CA LYS A 280 10.50 13.59 24.09
C LYS A 280 9.60 14.83 24.26
N ASN A 281 10.22 16.00 24.28
CA ASN A 281 9.49 17.28 24.45
C ASN A 281 8.72 17.73 23.20
N LYS A 282 8.99 17.13 22.04
CA LYS A 282 8.33 17.44 20.78
C LYS A 282 8.26 16.23 19.84
N HIS A 283 7.19 16.19 19.05
CA HIS A 283 7.02 15.29 17.92
C HIS A 283 6.69 16.11 16.67
N GLN A 284 7.40 15.83 15.58
CA GLN A 284 7.20 16.48 14.30
C GLN A 284 5.87 16.09 13.66
N ILE A 285 5.22 17.05 13.01
CA ILE A 285 3.96 16.91 12.29
C ILE A 285 4.17 17.49 10.90
N PHE A 286 3.74 16.75 9.88
CA PHE A 286 3.68 17.26 8.51
C PHE A 286 2.23 17.63 8.18
N LEU A 287 2.06 18.81 7.60
CA LEU A 287 0.82 19.27 7.00
C LEU A 287 0.94 19.00 5.51
N GLU A 288 0.17 18.03 5.04
CA GLU A 288 0.29 17.48 3.70
C GLU A 288 -0.99 17.75 2.89
N PRO A 289 -0.92 18.50 1.79
CA PRO A 289 -2.08 18.75 0.92
C PRO A 289 -2.67 17.46 0.35
N GLU A 290 -4.00 17.38 0.31
CA GLU A 290 -4.72 16.22 -0.26
C GLU A 290 -4.94 16.32 -1.79
N GLY A 291 -4.66 17.48 -2.42
CA GLY A 291 -4.76 17.70 -3.87
C GLY A 291 -4.62 19.17 -4.26
N TYR A 292 -4.63 19.48 -5.57
CA TYR A 292 -4.51 20.84 -6.11
C TYR A 292 -5.68 21.75 -5.69
N TYR A 293 -6.89 21.21 -5.71
CA TYR A 293 -8.13 21.95 -5.45
C TYR A 293 -8.78 21.57 -4.12
N SER A 294 -8.06 20.83 -3.26
CA SER A 294 -8.58 20.41 -1.96
C SER A 294 -8.35 21.49 -0.91
N LYS A 295 -9.38 21.75 -0.08
CA LYS A 295 -9.22 22.54 1.16
C LYS A 295 -8.64 21.72 2.32
N GLU A 296 -8.50 20.40 2.16
CA GLU A 296 -8.05 19.51 3.21
C GLU A 296 -6.51 19.40 3.27
N LEU A 297 -5.97 19.62 4.46
CA LEU A 297 -4.61 19.24 4.85
C LEU A 297 -4.64 18.03 5.79
N TYR A 298 -3.87 17.00 5.43
CA TYR A 298 -3.66 15.82 6.23
C TYR A 298 -2.56 16.06 7.28
N LEU A 299 -2.87 15.87 8.57
CA LEU A 299 -1.92 16.07 9.66
C LEU A 299 -1.12 14.81 9.97
N ASN A 300 -0.17 14.47 9.10
CA ASN A 300 0.67 13.28 9.26
C ASN A 300 1.48 13.36 10.58
N GLY A 301 1.32 12.33 11.41
CA GLY A 301 1.90 12.25 12.74
C GLY A 301 0.91 12.39 13.90
N LEU A 302 -0.32 12.85 13.63
CA LEU A 302 -1.40 13.11 14.61
C LEU A 302 -2.58 12.15 14.53
N SER A 303 -2.38 10.89 14.15
CA SER A 303 -3.43 9.88 14.29
C SER A 303 -3.87 9.80 15.75
N THR A 304 -5.17 9.86 16.03
CA THR A 304 -5.71 9.86 17.39
C THR A 304 -7.12 9.27 17.44
N SER A 305 -7.51 8.82 18.63
CA SER A 305 -8.88 8.42 18.97
C SER A 305 -9.51 9.25 20.07
N LEU A 306 -8.98 10.44 20.33
CA LEU A 306 -9.62 11.39 21.25
C LEU A 306 -11.04 11.74 20.78
N SER A 307 -11.90 12.15 21.72
CA SER A 307 -13.23 12.67 21.41
C SER A 307 -13.15 13.93 20.53
N ILE A 308 -14.21 14.20 19.78
CA ILE A 308 -14.33 15.36 18.86
C ILE A 308 -13.91 16.66 19.54
N ASN A 309 -14.41 16.93 20.75
CA ASN A 309 -14.08 18.14 21.51
C ASN A 309 -12.60 18.19 21.94
N ASN A 310 -12.03 17.05 22.31
CA ASN A 310 -10.61 16.97 22.68
C ASN A 310 -9.70 17.12 21.46
N GLN A 311 -10.10 16.63 20.28
CA GLN A 311 -9.36 16.85 19.04
C GLN A 311 -9.29 18.36 18.69
N LYS A 312 -10.42 19.08 18.76
CA LYS A 312 -10.44 20.54 18.56
C LYS A 312 -9.45 21.26 19.49
N LYS A 313 -9.48 20.93 20.79
CA LYS A 313 -8.56 21.50 21.80
C LYS A 313 -7.10 21.14 21.54
N MET A 314 -6.83 19.89 21.14
CA MET A 314 -5.49 19.40 20.81
C MET A 314 -4.89 20.18 19.64
N ILE A 315 -5.62 20.34 18.54
CA ILE A 315 -5.06 20.99 17.34
C ILE A 315 -4.75 22.46 17.61
N ARG A 316 -5.63 23.19 18.31
CA ARG A 316 -5.40 24.61 18.65
C ARG A 316 -4.17 24.86 19.54
N LYS A 317 -3.62 23.82 20.18
CA LYS A 317 -2.38 23.90 20.98
C LYS A 317 -1.11 23.79 20.14
N ILE A 318 -1.20 23.51 18.84
CA ILE A 318 -0.06 23.34 17.95
C ILE A 318 0.30 24.68 17.31
N LYS A 319 1.61 24.98 17.28
CA LYS A 319 2.13 26.21 16.66
C LYS A 319 1.69 26.32 15.20
N GLY A 320 1.05 27.44 14.86
CA GLY A 320 0.53 27.73 13.52
C GLY A 320 -0.91 27.24 13.28
N LEU A 321 -1.48 26.44 14.18
CA LEU A 321 -2.81 25.84 14.05
C LEU A 321 -3.82 26.38 15.08
N GLU A 322 -3.50 27.49 15.74
CA GLU A 322 -4.27 28.05 16.85
C GLU A 322 -5.73 28.40 16.46
N LYS A 323 -5.94 28.80 15.20
CA LYS A 323 -7.25 29.14 14.61
C LYS A 323 -7.79 28.09 13.63
N SER A 324 -7.12 26.94 13.51
CA SER A 324 -7.48 25.93 12.50
C SER A 324 -8.86 25.32 12.73
N LEU A 325 -9.53 25.01 11.62
CA LEU A 325 -10.83 24.33 11.59
C LEU A 325 -10.63 22.89 11.11
N ILE A 326 -11.29 21.95 11.80
CA ILE A 326 -11.27 20.53 11.42
C ILE A 326 -12.40 20.29 10.42
N ILE A 327 -12.05 19.79 9.23
CA ILE A 327 -13.00 19.34 8.20
C ILE A 327 -13.41 17.89 8.49
N ARG A 328 -12.44 17.03 8.83
CA ARG A 328 -12.69 15.62 9.17
C ARG A 328 -11.97 15.24 10.45
N PHE A 329 -12.69 14.67 11.40
CA PHE A 329 -12.10 14.21 12.65
C PHE A 329 -11.26 12.95 12.45
N ALA A 330 -10.23 12.83 13.27
CA ALA A 330 -9.45 11.61 13.41
C ALA A 330 -10.31 10.50 13.99
N TYR A 331 -9.98 9.28 13.63
CA TYR A 331 -10.59 8.09 14.22
C TYR A 331 -9.64 6.90 14.15
N ASN A 332 -9.93 5.92 14.99
CA ASN A 332 -9.35 4.60 14.88
C ASN A 332 -10.36 3.63 14.27
N ILE A 333 -9.88 2.65 13.52
CA ILE A 333 -10.67 1.55 12.99
C ILE A 333 -10.09 0.23 13.51
N GLU A 334 -10.97 -0.60 14.07
CA GLU A 334 -10.72 -2.01 14.35
C GLU A 334 -11.38 -2.85 13.26
N TYR A 335 -10.70 -3.86 12.77
CA TYR A 335 -11.20 -4.76 11.72
C TYR A 335 -10.62 -6.16 11.87
N ASP A 336 -11.33 -7.15 11.34
CA ASP A 336 -10.89 -8.54 11.31
C ASP A 336 -9.83 -8.75 10.22
N TYR A 337 -8.85 -9.60 10.51
CA TYR A 337 -7.87 -10.11 9.56
C TYR A 337 -7.68 -11.61 9.75
N PHE A 338 -7.17 -12.28 8.72
CA PHE A 338 -6.81 -13.69 8.77
C PHE A 338 -5.32 -13.85 8.96
N ASP A 339 -4.92 -14.81 9.80
CA ASP A 339 -3.53 -15.15 9.97
C ASP A 339 -2.89 -15.57 8.62
N PRO A 340 -1.94 -14.80 8.08
CA PRO A 340 -1.33 -15.07 6.78
C PRO A 340 -0.59 -16.41 6.71
N ARG A 341 -0.27 -17.06 7.84
CA ARG A 341 0.38 -18.39 7.87
C ARG A 341 -0.50 -19.50 7.27
N CYS A 342 -1.80 -19.27 7.09
CA CYS A 342 -2.70 -20.17 6.38
C CYS A 342 -2.50 -20.17 4.85
N LEU A 343 -1.72 -19.23 4.31
CA LEU A 343 -1.50 -19.04 2.87
C LEU A 343 -0.24 -19.75 2.37
N ASN A 344 -0.25 -20.12 1.09
CA ASN A 344 0.96 -20.44 0.35
C ASN A 344 1.67 -19.15 -0.09
N LEU A 345 2.96 -19.22 -0.46
CA LEU A 345 3.72 -18.10 -1.06
C LEU A 345 3.07 -17.51 -2.34
N THR A 346 2.10 -18.22 -2.90
CA THR A 346 1.27 -17.84 -4.04
C THR A 346 -0.01 -17.07 -3.64
N LEU A 347 -0.22 -16.82 -2.35
CA LEU A 347 -1.37 -16.16 -1.71
C LEU A 347 -2.72 -16.89 -1.78
N ASN A 348 -2.78 -18.13 -2.27
CA ASN A 348 -3.93 -19.00 -2.06
C ASN A 348 -3.89 -19.69 -0.70
N ILE A 349 -5.07 -19.90 -0.13
CA ILE A 349 -5.24 -20.65 1.11
C ILE A 349 -4.77 -22.10 0.90
N LYS A 350 -4.00 -22.66 1.84
CA LYS A 350 -3.37 -24.00 1.74
C LYS A 350 -4.37 -25.14 1.51
N PHE A 351 -5.52 -25.08 2.17
CA PHE A 351 -6.57 -26.10 2.11
C PHE A 351 -7.76 -25.69 1.21
N ALA A 352 -7.76 -24.46 0.71
CA ALA A 352 -8.75 -23.92 -0.22
C ALA A 352 -8.03 -23.20 -1.37
N ASN A 353 -7.32 -23.98 -2.19
CA ASN A 353 -6.37 -23.46 -3.18
C ASN A 353 -7.00 -22.56 -4.27
N ASN A 354 -8.32 -22.50 -4.39
CA ASN A 354 -9.06 -21.63 -5.31
C ASN A 354 -9.47 -20.28 -4.71
N ILE A 355 -9.16 -20.04 -3.44
CA ILE A 355 -9.41 -18.78 -2.74
C ILE A 355 -8.07 -18.11 -2.45
N PHE A 356 -7.92 -16.88 -2.93
CA PHE A 356 -6.74 -16.04 -2.68
C PHE A 356 -7.10 -14.90 -1.73
N LEU A 357 -6.21 -14.58 -0.79
CA LEU A 357 -6.39 -13.48 0.16
C LEU A 357 -5.33 -12.40 -0.10
N CYS A 358 -5.75 -11.13 -0.14
CA CYS A 358 -4.89 -10.05 -0.64
C CYS A 358 -5.07 -8.72 0.13
N GLY A 359 -3.96 -8.16 0.62
CA GLY A 359 -3.92 -6.81 1.21
C GLY A 359 -4.12 -6.76 2.72
N GLN A 360 -4.92 -5.81 3.21
CA GLN A 360 -5.10 -5.61 4.66
C GLN A 360 -5.77 -6.78 5.36
N ILE A 361 -6.49 -7.61 4.61
CA ILE A 361 -7.11 -8.84 5.10
C ILE A 361 -6.07 -9.87 5.57
N ASN A 362 -4.83 -9.79 5.08
CA ASN A 362 -3.67 -10.58 5.54
C ASN A 362 -2.91 -9.88 6.68
N GLY A 363 -3.50 -8.81 7.23
CA GLY A 363 -2.98 -7.98 8.32
C GLY A 363 -1.74 -7.13 8.02
N SER A 364 -1.44 -6.91 6.74
CA SER A 364 -0.56 -5.81 6.32
C SER A 364 -1.26 -4.45 6.43
N THR A 365 -0.51 -3.35 6.51
CA THR A 365 -1.06 -2.00 6.42
C THR A 365 -0.21 -1.09 5.54
N GLY A 366 -0.85 -0.48 4.54
CA GLY A 366 -0.21 0.35 3.53
C GLY A 366 -0.73 0.03 2.14
N TYR A 367 -0.77 1.04 1.28
CA TYR A 367 -1.30 0.87 -0.07
C TYR A 367 -0.36 0.02 -0.93
N GLU A 368 0.94 0.20 -0.73
CA GLU A 368 2.02 -0.44 -1.48
C GLU A 368 2.14 -1.92 -1.13
N GLU A 369 2.08 -2.24 0.17
CA GLU A 369 1.98 -3.62 0.65
C GLU A 369 0.71 -4.31 0.12
N ALA A 370 -0.43 -3.60 0.11
CA ALA A 370 -1.68 -4.15 -0.39
C ALA A 370 -1.66 -4.37 -1.91
N ALA A 371 -1.21 -3.37 -2.67
CA ALA A 371 -1.03 -3.40 -4.12
C ALA A 371 -0.21 -4.61 -4.57
N THR A 372 0.94 -4.81 -3.94
CA THR A 372 1.87 -5.89 -4.31
C THR A 372 1.33 -7.27 -3.98
N GLN A 373 0.62 -7.44 -2.87
CA GLN A 373 -0.12 -8.68 -2.59
C GLN A 373 -1.23 -8.91 -3.63
N GLY A 374 -1.97 -7.85 -3.97
CA GLY A 374 -2.99 -7.88 -5.01
C GLY A 374 -2.44 -8.38 -6.34
N PHE A 375 -1.32 -7.80 -6.79
CA PHE A 375 -0.62 -8.21 -8.00
C PHE A 375 -0.26 -9.70 -7.97
N VAL A 376 0.35 -10.19 -6.89
CA VAL A 376 0.75 -11.61 -6.78
C VAL A 376 -0.48 -12.53 -6.78
N ALA A 377 -1.54 -12.17 -6.05
CA ALA A 377 -2.77 -12.95 -6.03
C ALA A 377 -3.46 -12.98 -7.41
N GLY A 378 -3.50 -11.85 -8.12
CA GLY A 378 -4.05 -11.74 -9.47
C GLY A 378 -3.29 -12.57 -10.49
N VAL A 379 -1.95 -12.48 -10.49
CA VAL A 379 -1.09 -13.31 -11.34
C VAL A 379 -1.36 -14.79 -11.11
N ASN A 380 -1.37 -15.23 -9.86
CA ASN A 380 -1.52 -16.65 -9.55
C ASN A 380 -2.94 -17.17 -9.76
N ALA A 381 -3.98 -16.39 -9.46
CA ALA A 381 -5.36 -16.75 -9.78
C ALA A 381 -5.55 -16.90 -11.31
N ALA A 382 -4.95 -16.01 -12.10
CA ALA A 382 -5.02 -16.08 -13.55
C ALA A 382 -4.27 -17.28 -14.11
N ARG A 383 -3.01 -17.47 -13.72
CA ARG A 383 -2.20 -18.63 -14.11
C ARG A 383 -2.88 -19.94 -13.74
N LYS A 384 -3.45 -20.02 -12.54
CA LYS A 384 -4.25 -21.18 -12.10
C LYS A 384 -5.45 -21.44 -13.00
N SER A 385 -6.16 -20.39 -13.42
CA SER A 385 -7.36 -20.52 -14.24
C SER A 385 -7.11 -21.10 -15.65
N ILE A 386 -5.87 -20.99 -16.12
CA ILE A 386 -5.39 -21.52 -17.40
C ILE A 386 -4.32 -22.62 -17.23
N ASN A 387 -4.30 -23.28 -16.07
CA ASN A 387 -3.43 -24.42 -15.76
C ASN A 387 -1.91 -24.18 -15.91
N LEU A 388 -1.45 -22.94 -15.68
CA LEU A 388 -0.02 -22.62 -15.63
C LEU A 388 0.56 -22.75 -14.21
N LEU A 389 1.86 -23.02 -14.13
CA LEU A 389 2.61 -23.08 -12.87
C LEU A 389 2.49 -21.77 -12.08
N LEU A 390 2.19 -21.83 -10.78
CA LEU A 390 2.05 -20.63 -9.96
C LEU A 390 3.41 -19.99 -9.67
N TRP A 391 3.45 -18.66 -9.62
CA TRP A 391 4.63 -17.89 -9.30
C TRP A 391 4.77 -17.71 -7.78
N LYS A 392 5.93 -18.12 -7.24
CA LYS A 392 6.34 -17.91 -5.85
C LYS A 392 7.39 -16.79 -5.78
N PRO A 393 7.04 -15.57 -5.34
CA PRO A 393 8.00 -14.47 -5.17
C PRO A 393 9.15 -14.87 -4.24
N LYS A 394 10.38 -14.48 -4.60
CA LYS A 394 11.60 -14.89 -3.88
C LYS A 394 12.18 -13.71 -3.11
N LYS A 395 12.36 -13.87 -1.79
CA LYS A 395 12.91 -12.83 -0.90
C LYS A 395 14.32 -12.36 -1.24
N TRP A 396 15.11 -13.15 -1.96
CA TRP A 396 16.45 -12.78 -2.40
C TRP A 396 16.43 -11.94 -3.69
N ASN A 397 15.33 -11.95 -4.44
CA ASN A 397 15.20 -11.24 -5.71
C ASN A 397 14.29 -10.01 -5.63
N SER A 398 13.37 -9.92 -4.67
CA SER A 398 12.44 -8.80 -4.56
C SER A 398 11.98 -8.48 -3.14
N TYR A 399 11.67 -7.21 -2.87
CA TYR A 399 10.95 -6.76 -1.68
C TYR A 399 9.51 -7.30 -1.64
N ILE A 400 8.87 -7.53 -2.81
CA ILE A 400 7.60 -8.28 -2.88
C ILE A 400 7.77 -9.68 -2.27
N GLY A 401 8.90 -10.35 -2.57
CA GLY A 401 9.25 -11.64 -1.98
C GLY A 401 9.52 -11.56 -0.48
N VAL A 402 10.16 -10.48 0.00
CA VAL A 402 10.37 -10.23 1.43
C VAL A 402 9.03 -10.08 2.15
N LEU A 403 8.16 -9.19 1.66
CA LEU A 403 6.82 -8.95 2.21
C LEU A 403 6.02 -10.25 2.37
N ILE A 404 5.91 -11.03 1.30
CA ILE A 404 5.09 -12.25 1.30
C ILE A 404 5.72 -13.33 2.17
N ASN A 405 7.05 -13.47 2.14
CA ASN A 405 7.76 -14.42 3.00
C ASN A 405 7.55 -14.09 4.49
N ASP A 406 7.70 -12.82 4.88
CA ASP A 406 7.54 -12.41 6.26
C ASP A 406 6.12 -12.66 6.75
N LEU A 407 5.11 -12.24 5.98
CA LEU A 407 3.70 -12.49 6.32
C LEU A 407 3.44 -14.00 6.54
N ILE A 408 3.93 -14.88 5.67
CA ILE A 408 3.55 -16.30 5.69
C ILE A 408 4.38 -17.13 6.67
N PHE A 409 5.66 -16.84 6.85
CA PHE A 409 6.53 -17.66 7.72
C PHE A 409 6.66 -17.09 9.13
N VAL A 410 6.65 -15.77 9.28
CA VAL A 410 6.72 -15.13 10.61
C VAL A 410 5.33 -14.94 11.19
N GLY A 411 4.33 -14.66 10.34
CA GLY A 411 3.02 -14.22 10.81
C GLY A 411 3.06 -12.78 11.30
N ILE A 412 2.02 -12.37 12.01
CA ILE A 412 1.86 -10.99 12.48
C ILE A 412 1.26 -10.92 13.88
N SER A 413 1.82 -10.04 14.71
CA SER A 413 1.28 -9.67 16.02
C SER A 413 0.67 -8.27 16.04
N GLU A 414 0.90 -7.51 14.97
CA GLU A 414 0.47 -6.12 14.75
C GLU A 414 0.38 -5.89 13.23
N PRO A 415 -0.19 -4.76 12.77
CA PRO A 415 -0.26 -4.50 11.33
C PRO A 415 1.13 -4.43 10.69
N TYR A 416 1.44 -5.37 9.79
CA TYR A 416 2.76 -5.45 9.14
C TYR A 416 3.02 -4.24 8.25
N ARG A 417 4.25 -3.71 8.31
CA ARG A 417 4.72 -2.61 7.47
C ARG A 417 6.09 -2.93 6.92
N ILE A 418 6.30 -2.72 5.62
CA ILE A 418 7.51 -3.21 4.97
C ILE A 418 8.81 -2.59 5.50
N PHE A 419 8.76 -1.38 6.06
CA PHE A 419 9.95 -0.74 6.63
C PHE A 419 10.48 -1.42 7.90
N THR A 420 9.69 -2.26 8.57
CA THR A 420 10.17 -3.05 9.72
C THR A 420 10.87 -4.33 9.27
N SER A 421 10.80 -4.69 7.98
CA SER A 421 11.46 -5.87 7.45
C SER A 421 12.98 -5.76 7.55
N LYS A 422 13.62 -6.89 7.84
CA LYS A 422 15.08 -7.02 7.86
C LYS A 422 15.52 -7.95 6.73
N SER A 423 15.67 -7.40 5.53
CA SER A 423 16.20 -8.17 4.40
C SER A 423 17.71 -8.33 4.51
N LYS A 424 18.18 -9.59 4.53
CA LYS A 424 19.62 -9.94 4.41
C LYS A 424 20.21 -9.45 3.08
N PHE A 425 19.38 -9.22 2.06
CA PHE A 425 19.77 -8.80 0.73
C PHE A 425 19.55 -7.30 0.46
N ARG A 426 19.41 -6.47 1.49
CA ARG A 426 19.09 -5.03 1.35
C ARG A 426 20.02 -4.25 0.41
N LEU A 427 21.29 -4.64 0.31
CA LEU A 427 22.27 -3.98 -0.58
C LEU A 427 22.02 -4.30 -2.06
N PHE A 428 21.45 -5.48 -2.34
CA PHE A 428 21.10 -5.95 -3.67
C PHE A 428 19.68 -5.52 -4.07
N LEU A 429 18.72 -5.57 -3.14
CA LEU A 429 17.33 -5.21 -3.39
C LEU A 429 17.16 -3.69 -3.39
N ARG A 430 17.67 -3.00 -4.40
CA ARG A 430 17.53 -1.55 -4.48
C ARG A 430 16.44 -1.14 -5.46
N MET A 431 15.97 0.09 -5.34
CA MET A 431 15.03 0.66 -6.30
C MET A 431 15.66 0.83 -7.68
N ASP A 432 16.88 1.34 -7.75
CA ASP A 432 17.57 1.67 -9.00
C ASP A 432 17.84 0.45 -9.89
N ASN A 433 17.94 -0.75 -9.30
CA ASN A 433 18.25 -1.96 -10.04
C ASN A 433 17.05 -2.92 -10.23
N SER A 434 15.83 -2.50 -9.89
CA SER A 434 14.63 -3.33 -10.05
C SER A 434 14.40 -3.75 -11.50
N LEU A 435 14.77 -2.88 -12.45
CA LEU A 435 14.68 -3.13 -13.89
C LEU A 435 15.48 -4.39 -14.27
N TYR A 436 16.74 -4.48 -13.85
CA TYR A 436 17.61 -5.62 -14.14
C TYR A 436 17.14 -6.91 -13.45
N ARG A 437 16.56 -6.81 -12.24
CA ARG A 437 16.12 -7.96 -11.45
C ARG A 437 14.82 -8.59 -11.96
N LEU A 438 13.88 -7.78 -12.45
CA LEU A 438 12.48 -8.18 -12.60
C LEU A 438 11.93 -8.13 -14.03
N THR A 439 12.64 -7.56 -15.00
CA THR A 439 12.16 -7.48 -16.40
C THR A 439 11.88 -8.87 -16.99
N ASN A 440 12.85 -9.79 -16.91
CA ASN A 440 12.67 -11.17 -17.40
C ASN A 440 11.52 -11.88 -16.68
N LEU A 441 11.42 -11.69 -15.36
CA LEU A 441 10.36 -12.29 -14.57
C LEU A 441 8.98 -11.79 -15.00
N GLY A 442 8.81 -10.48 -15.19
CA GLY A 442 7.54 -9.89 -15.63
C GLY A 442 7.05 -10.45 -16.97
N PHE A 443 7.98 -10.70 -17.90
CA PHE A 443 7.64 -11.31 -19.19
C PHE A 443 7.24 -12.78 -19.02
N LEU A 444 8.03 -13.56 -18.26
CA LEU A 444 7.76 -14.99 -18.01
C LEU A 444 6.44 -15.24 -17.29
N ILE A 445 6.04 -14.36 -16.36
CA ILE A 445 4.76 -14.50 -15.65
C ILE A 445 3.56 -13.95 -16.45
N GLY A 446 3.80 -13.26 -17.57
CA GLY A 446 2.77 -12.77 -18.50
C GLY A 446 2.20 -11.39 -18.16
N THR A 447 2.90 -10.55 -17.40
CA THR A 447 2.35 -9.26 -16.91
C THR A 447 2.87 -8.04 -17.67
N ILE A 448 3.87 -8.21 -18.54
CA ILE A 448 4.35 -7.19 -19.48
C ILE A 448 4.29 -7.72 -20.91
N THR A 449 4.02 -6.82 -21.86
CA THR A 449 3.93 -7.16 -23.29
C THR A 449 5.32 -7.36 -23.90
N LYS A 450 5.38 -8.05 -25.04
CA LYS A 450 6.62 -8.19 -25.83
C LYS A 450 7.26 -6.84 -26.18
N PHE A 451 6.43 -5.83 -26.47
CA PHE A 451 6.91 -4.45 -26.72
C PHE A 451 7.60 -3.86 -25.48
N LYS A 452 6.95 -3.93 -24.32
CA LYS A 452 7.52 -3.39 -23.07
C LYS A 452 8.78 -4.15 -22.64
N PHE A 453 8.81 -5.47 -22.83
CA PHE A 453 10.00 -6.29 -22.60
C PHE A 453 11.17 -5.88 -23.50
N LYS A 454 10.95 -5.73 -24.82
CA LYS A 454 11.97 -5.23 -25.76
C LYS A 454 12.47 -3.84 -25.37
N PHE A 455 11.57 -2.92 -25.02
CA PHE A 455 11.93 -1.57 -24.58
C PHE A 455 12.85 -1.61 -23.35
N TYR A 456 12.51 -2.40 -22.33
CA TYR A 456 13.35 -2.55 -21.15
C TYR A 456 14.70 -3.21 -21.45
N ASN A 457 14.73 -4.24 -22.30
CA ASN A 457 15.99 -4.86 -22.69
C ASN A 457 16.90 -3.93 -23.50
N ASN A 458 16.34 -3.13 -24.41
CA ASN A 458 17.11 -2.14 -25.15
C ASN A 458 17.69 -1.08 -24.21
N TYR A 459 16.90 -0.62 -23.23
CA TYR A 459 17.41 0.30 -22.21
C TYR A 459 18.56 -0.33 -21.41
N ILE A 460 18.38 -1.57 -20.94
CA ILE A 460 19.42 -2.33 -20.24
C ILE A 460 20.68 -2.48 -21.12
N TYR A 461 20.53 -2.88 -22.38
CA TYR A 461 21.63 -3.06 -23.32
C TYR A 461 22.39 -1.75 -23.57
N ASN A 462 21.68 -0.66 -23.83
CA ASN A 462 22.28 0.66 -24.02
C ASN A 462 23.02 1.13 -22.76
N THR A 463 22.49 0.84 -21.55
CA THR A 463 23.23 1.16 -20.31
C THR A 463 24.54 0.36 -20.21
N TYR A 464 24.58 -0.89 -20.66
CA TYR A 464 25.80 -1.70 -20.67
C TYR A 464 26.80 -1.28 -21.75
N ASN A 465 26.34 -0.91 -22.96
CA ASN A 465 27.23 -0.44 -24.01
C ASN A 465 27.88 0.90 -23.66
N ASN A 466 27.07 1.87 -23.20
CA ASN A 466 27.60 3.15 -22.70
C ASN A 466 28.63 2.95 -21.59
N LEU A 467 28.47 1.91 -20.78
CA LEU A 467 29.43 1.53 -19.74
C LEU A 467 30.74 0.97 -20.31
N LEU A 468 30.67 0.04 -21.27
CA LEU A 468 31.84 -0.55 -21.91
C LEU A 468 32.65 0.51 -22.68
N ASP A 469 31.96 1.39 -23.41
CA ASP A 469 32.59 2.48 -24.15
C ASP A 469 33.23 3.51 -23.21
N PHE A 470 32.60 3.79 -22.05
CA PHE A 470 33.16 4.67 -21.03
C PHE A 470 34.38 4.05 -20.31
N LEU A 471 34.36 2.74 -20.06
CA LEU A 471 35.48 2.03 -19.44
C LEU A 471 36.70 1.98 -20.35
N LYS A 472 36.51 1.95 -21.67
CA LYS A 472 37.59 2.13 -22.64
C LYS A 472 38.19 3.54 -22.60
N ASN A 473 37.41 4.56 -22.21
CA ASN A 473 37.77 5.97 -22.40
C ASN A 473 38.09 6.81 -21.17
N ASN A 474 37.80 6.40 -19.92
CA ASN A 474 38.42 6.95 -18.69
C ASN A 474 37.81 6.35 -17.40
N PHE A 475 38.60 5.61 -16.63
CA PHE A 475 38.17 4.92 -15.40
C PHE A 475 37.71 5.83 -14.24
N LYS A 476 38.03 7.14 -14.24
CA LYS A 476 37.91 7.98 -13.05
C LYS A 476 36.63 8.82 -12.92
N LYS A 477 35.79 8.94 -13.96
CA LYS A 477 34.77 10.01 -14.00
C LYS A 477 33.32 9.66 -13.63
N ASN A 478 32.94 8.39 -13.37
CA ASN A 478 31.56 8.09 -12.92
C ASN A 478 31.43 6.85 -12.01
N PHE A 479 31.56 7.08 -10.69
CA PHE A 479 31.46 6.08 -9.63
C PHE A 479 30.12 5.33 -9.58
N ASN A 480 29.00 6.01 -9.86
CA ASN A 480 27.65 5.42 -9.70
C ASN A 480 27.37 4.27 -10.67
N ILE A 481 27.90 4.36 -11.90
CA ILE A 481 27.61 3.38 -12.94
C ILE A 481 28.54 2.15 -12.84
N TYR A 482 29.83 2.38 -12.52
CA TYR A 482 30.80 1.32 -12.21
C TYR A 482 30.38 0.45 -11.01
N LYS A 483 29.81 1.11 -9.99
CA LYS A 483 29.30 0.44 -8.78
C LYS A 483 28.12 -0.50 -9.05
N ASN A 484 27.23 -0.18 -10.00
CA ASN A 484 26.12 -1.06 -10.37
C ASN A 484 26.60 -2.32 -11.07
N ILE A 485 27.62 -2.21 -11.93
CA ILE A 485 28.27 -3.38 -12.53
C ILE A 485 28.99 -4.19 -11.47
N ILE A 486 29.78 -3.58 -10.58
CA ILE A 486 30.47 -4.30 -9.50
C ILE A 486 29.47 -5.01 -8.59
N ILE A 487 28.33 -4.41 -8.30
CA ILE A 487 27.32 -5.04 -7.44
C ILE A 487 26.66 -6.18 -8.20
N MET A 488 26.29 -5.99 -9.47
CA MET A 488 25.76 -7.08 -10.29
C MET A 488 26.78 -8.21 -10.50
N SER A 489 28.08 -7.92 -10.63
CA SER A 489 29.16 -8.91 -10.77
C SER A 489 29.55 -9.57 -9.44
N LYS A 490 29.59 -8.83 -8.33
CA LYS A 490 29.83 -9.34 -6.97
C LYS A 490 28.69 -10.23 -6.50
N TYR A 491 27.44 -9.91 -6.87
CA TYR A 491 26.31 -10.79 -6.66
C TYR A 491 26.08 -11.75 -7.82
N TYR A 492 26.84 -11.69 -8.93
CA TYR A 492 26.69 -12.59 -10.08
C TYR A 492 26.91 -14.04 -9.68
N GLY A 493 27.88 -14.34 -8.81
CA GLY A 493 28.08 -15.68 -8.26
C GLY A 493 26.86 -16.18 -7.45
N TYR A 494 26.21 -15.29 -6.69
CA TYR A 494 24.98 -15.59 -5.96
C TYR A 494 23.78 -15.77 -6.90
N ILE A 495 23.63 -14.86 -7.86
CA ILE A 495 22.63 -14.89 -8.94
C ILE A 495 22.79 -16.20 -9.73
N LYS A 496 24.01 -16.57 -10.16
CA LYS A 496 24.28 -17.77 -10.94
C LYS A 496 23.90 -19.06 -10.18
N LYS A 497 24.18 -19.10 -8.88
CA LYS A 497 23.86 -20.25 -7.99
C LYS A 497 22.36 -20.45 -7.77
N TYR A 498 21.53 -19.41 -7.91
CA TYR A 498 20.08 -19.45 -7.64
C TYR A 498 19.16 -19.20 -8.85
N LEU A 499 19.65 -18.63 -9.96
CA LEU A 499 18.87 -18.31 -11.16
C LEU A 499 18.98 -19.34 -12.29
N PHE A 500 20.08 -20.10 -12.40
CA PHE A 500 20.27 -21.09 -13.48
C PHE A 500 19.98 -22.53 -13.05
N LYS A 501 19.10 -22.73 -12.06
CA LYS A 501 18.54 -24.05 -11.72
C LYS A 501 17.10 -24.24 -12.23
N PHE A 502 16.70 -23.47 -13.24
CA PHE A 502 15.42 -23.65 -13.90
C PHE A 502 15.54 -24.62 -15.06
#